data_AF-A0A086M2K7-F1
#
_entry.id   AF-A0A086M2K7-F1
#
_cell.length_a   1.000
_cell.length_b   1.000
_cell.length_c   1.000
_cell.angle_alpha   90.00
_cell.angle_beta   90.00
_cell.angle_gamma   90.00
#
_symmetry.space_group_name_H-M   'P 1'
#
loop_
_entity.id
_entity.type
_entity.pdbx_description
1 polymer ?
#
loop_
_entity_poly.entity_id
_entity_poly.type
_entity_poly.pdbx_seq_one_letter_code
_entity_poly.pdbx_strand_id
1 'polypeptide(L)'
;MPRGGHKKMASKTFWNRGIIFLRSYSFFFLPLLAAAASSPASDDKYIIPDGELQNLLAVPTNLSSLSNSGSLVDFSTLFEAASETSFNAWIVAVRRALHQWPETAYNEYRTSALIHKLLKAMNVRVTTGWGTNTIGMSEEEAKIARARREGTGLVAEIGTGKEPCVALRADIDALPIFERTNVPFRSKVDGQMHACGHDVHTTMLLGAAALLKQLEPHMEGTIRLIFQPAEEGGGGALMMREEGVLTMAPPVEFIFGMHVAPALPTGELATRKGAMMAAATQYGTHVSSHYSAKRRFADARPRVFLGGSVIP
;
A
#
# COMPACT_ATOMS: atom_id res chain seq x y z
N MET A 1 -60.03 1.22 -19.73
CA MET A 1 -59.19 0.40 -18.85
C MET A 1 -58.35 -0.54 -19.71
N PRO A 2 -57.05 -0.79 -19.42
CA PRO A 2 -56.04 0.12 -18.90
C PRO A 2 -54.89 0.37 -19.91
N ARG A 3 -54.08 1.40 -19.61
CA ARG A 3 -52.93 1.91 -20.35
C ARG A 3 -51.65 1.17 -19.90
N GLY A 4 -50.80 0.74 -20.84
CA GLY A 4 -49.49 0.16 -20.54
C GLY A 4 -48.43 1.25 -20.43
N GLY A 5 -48.00 1.57 -19.21
CA GLY A 5 -46.90 2.49 -18.93
C GLY A 5 -45.57 1.75 -18.87
N HIS A 6 -44.56 2.29 -19.57
CA HIS A 6 -43.17 1.90 -19.37
C HIS A 6 -42.68 2.32 -17.98
N LYS A 7 -42.42 1.35 -17.10
CA LYS A 7 -41.60 1.57 -15.90
C LYS A 7 -40.13 1.33 -16.26
N LYS A 8 -39.32 2.39 -16.20
CA LYS A 8 -37.86 2.29 -16.13
C LYS A 8 -37.50 1.49 -14.88
N MET A 9 -36.85 0.34 -15.05
CA MET A 9 -36.17 -0.35 -13.94
C MET A 9 -34.90 0.41 -13.62
N ALA A 10 -34.90 1.12 -12.50
CA ALA A 10 -33.67 1.62 -11.89
C ALA A 10 -32.80 0.42 -11.48
N SER A 11 -31.56 0.40 -11.95
CA SER A 11 -30.51 -0.53 -11.56
C SER A 11 -30.24 -0.38 -10.05
N LYS A 12 -30.79 -1.29 -9.24
CA LYS A 12 -30.42 -1.41 -7.83
C LYS A 12 -29.07 -2.14 -7.76
N THR A 13 -28.04 -1.40 -7.36
CA THR A 13 -26.70 -1.93 -7.07
C THR A 13 -26.74 -2.92 -5.90
N PHE A 14 -25.82 -3.89 -5.96
CA PHE A 14 -25.74 -5.08 -5.10
C PHE A 14 -25.38 -4.81 -3.62
N TRP A 15 -25.33 -3.54 -3.19
CA TRP A 15 -24.74 -3.12 -1.90
C TRP A 15 -25.71 -3.01 -0.72
N ASN A 16 -26.98 -3.37 -0.88
CA ASN A 16 -27.99 -3.20 0.19
C ASN A 16 -28.19 -4.41 1.12
N ARG A 17 -27.14 -5.21 1.37
CA ARG A 17 -27.21 -6.31 2.36
C ARG A 17 -26.06 -6.23 3.35
N GLY A 18 -26.31 -5.53 4.46
CA GLY A 18 -25.56 -5.72 5.71
C GLY A 18 -24.71 -4.54 6.16
N ILE A 19 -25.34 -3.41 6.47
CA ILE A 19 -24.76 -2.41 7.37
C ILE A 19 -25.81 -2.13 8.46
N ILE A 20 -25.44 -2.44 9.70
CA ILE A 20 -26.21 -2.07 10.89
C ILE A 20 -26.07 -0.55 11.03
N PHE A 21 -27.18 0.16 10.83
CA PHE A 21 -27.30 1.59 11.10
C PHE A 21 -27.30 1.83 12.61
N LEU A 22 -26.33 2.59 13.13
CA LEU A 22 -26.52 3.39 14.33
C LEU A 22 -26.67 4.85 13.90
N ARG A 23 -27.82 5.40 14.25
CA ARG A 23 -28.34 6.69 13.82
C ARG A 23 -27.74 7.85 14.61
N SER A 24 -27.49 8.93 13.87
CA SER A 24 -27.67 10.35 14.25
C SER A 24 -26.60 11.01 15.12
N TYR A 25 -25.90 11.99 14.56
CA TYR A 25 -25.97 13.39 15.02
C TYR A 25 -25.76 14.32 13.82
N SER A 26 -26.69 15.25 13.63
CA SER A 26 -26.66 16.30 12.60
C SER A 26 -25.76 17.44 13.06
N PHE A 27 -24.82 17.87 12.21
CA PHE A 27 -24.26 19.22 12.29
C PHE A 27 -24.27 19.86 10.89
N PHE A 28 -24.75 21.10 10.87
CA PHE A 28 -24.91 21.96 9.70
C PHE A 28 -23.58 22.15 8.95
N PHE A 29 -23.57 21.92 7.64
CA PHE A 29 -22.48 22.29 6.74
C PHE A 29 -22.77 23.66 6.09
N LEU A 30 -21.85 24.60 6.27
CA LEU A 30 -21.69 25.78 5.42
C LEU A 30 -20.52 25.50 4.47
N PRO A 31 -20.60 25.77 3.16
CA PRO A 31 -19.54 25.42 2.22
C PRO A 31 -18.47 26.51 2.24
N LEU A 32 -17.26 26.19 2.70
CA LEU A 32 -16.08 26.99 2.40
C LEU A 32 -15.35 26.33 1.24
N LEU A 33 -15.56 26.88 0.04
CA LEU A 33 -14.65 26.68 -1.09
C LEU A 33 -13.27 27.20 -0.67
N ALA A 34 -12.33 26.29 -0.45
CA ALA A 34 -10.91 26.59 -0.50
C ALA A 34 -10.28 25.59 -1.46
N ALA A 35 -10.07 26.04 -2.70
CA ALA A 35 -9.16 25.39 -3.62
C ALA A 35 -7.75 25.46 -3.03
N ALA A 36 -7.38 24.46 -2.25
CA ALA A 36 -6.00 24.24 -1.86
C ALA A 36 -5.29 23.62 -3.06
N ALA A 37 -4.77 24.47 -3.95
CA ALA A 37 -3.65 24.10 -4.79
C ALA A 37 -2.49 23.77 -3.83
N SER A 38 -2.33 22.50 -3.48
CA SER A 38 -1.17 22.04 -2.73
C SER A 38 0.05 22.23 -3.63
N SER A 39 1.00 23.03 -3.17
CA SER A 39 2.31 23.08 -3.79
C SER A 39 2.92 21.67 -3.76
N PRO A 40 3.57 21.20 -4.84
CA PRO A 40 4.24 19.92 -4.83
C PRO A 40 5.25 19.93 -3.66
N ALA A 41 5.22 18.88 -2.84
CA ALA A 41 6.24 18.66 -1.83
C ALA A 41 7.61 18.80 -2.50
N SER A 42 8.53 19.55 -1.89
CA SER A 42 9.85 19.82 -2.46
C SER A 42 10.55 18.50 -2.82
N ASP A 43 11.02 18.40 -4.05
CA ASP A 43 11.76 17.24 -4.60
C ASP A 43 12.97 16.83 -3.71
N ASP A 44 13.43 17.73 -2.84
CA ASP A 44 14.58 17.57 -1.93
C ASP A 44 14.41 16.50 -0.83
N LYS A 45 13.20 16.02 -0.55
CA LYS A 45 12.98 15.02 0.54
C LYS A 45 13.38 13.59 0.16
N TYR A 46 13.54 13.31 -1.13
CA TYR A 46 13.75 11.95 -1.64
C TYR A 46 15.08 11.85 -2.39
N ILE A 47 16.16 12.21 -1.70
CA ILE A 47 17.52 12.03 -2.18
C ILE A 47 17.94 10.60 -1.87
N ILE A 48 18.33 9.84 -2.89
CA ILE A 48 19.05 8.57 -2.71
C ILE A 48 20.42 8.93 -2.14
N PRO A 49 20.73 8.60 -0.87
CA PRO A 49 22.05 8.86 -0.31
C PRO A 49 23.10 8.11 -1.13
N ASP A 50 24.23 8.77 -1.39
CA ASP A 50 25.51 8.14 -1.75
C ASP A 50 25.60 7.43 -3.12
N GLY A 51 24.64 7.68 -4.02
CA GLY A 51 24.70 7.17 -5.39
C GLY A 51 24.55 5.65 -5.51
N GLU A 52 24.19 4.97 -4.43
CA GLU A 52 24.13 3.51 -4.33
C GLU A 52 23.00 2.89 -5.18
N LEU A 53 22.05 3.71 -5.65
CA LEU A 53 20.98 3.37 -6.59
C LEU A 53 21.06 4.18 -7.90
N GLN A 54 22.22 4.78 -8.21
CA GLN A 54 22.42 5.56 -9.45
C GLN A 54 22.59 4.68 -10.69
N ASN A 55 23.21 3.50 -10.55
CA ASN A 55 23.55 2.60 -11.66
C ASN A 55 22.48 1.56 -12.00
N LEU A 56 21.21 1.84 -11.71
CA LEU A 56 20.13 0.96 -12.14
C LEU A 56 19.99 0.99 -13.67
N LEU A 57 19.64 -0.16 -14.23
CA LEU A 57 19.27 -0.26 -15.64
C LEU A 57 18.18 0.78 -15.95
N ALA A 58 18.31 1.43 -17.11
CA ALA A 58 17.30 2.36 -17.58
C ALA A 58 15.96 1.64 -17.72
N VAL A 59 14.87 2.35 -17.45
CA VAL A 59 13.52 1.80 -17.65
C VAL A 59 13.36 1.44 -19.14
N PRO A 60 12.97 0.21 -19.48
CA PRO A 60 12.71 -0.18 -20.85
C PRO A 60 11.51 0.62 -21.41
N THR A 61 11.75 1.43 -22.44
CA THR A 61 10.73 2.31 -23.05
C THR A 61 10.20 1.81 -24.39
N ASN A 62 10.92 0.91 -25.07
CA ASN A 62 10.58 0.41 -26.40
C ASN A 62 10.31 -1.10 -26.34
N LEU A 63 9.14 -1.49 -25.81
CA LEU A 63 8.73 -2.89 -25.80
C LEU A 63 8.08 -3.20 -27.15
N SER A 64 8.72 -4.09 -27.89
CA SER A 64 8.43 -4.41 -29.28
C SER A 64 7.00 -4.89 -29.50
N SER A 65 6.45 -5.72 -28.61
CA SER A 65 5.09 -6.23 -28.73
C SER A 65 4.01 -5.16 -28.49
N LEU A 66 4.32 -4.09 -27.75
CA LEU A 66 3.39 -2.98 -27.47
C LEU A 66 3.47 -1.84 -28.49
N SER A 67 4.56 -1.77 -29.25
CA SER A 67 4.79 -0.70 -30.25
C SER A 67 3.79 -0.67 -31.41
N ASN A 68 3.06 -1.77 -31.65
CA ASN A 68 2.06 -1.91 -32.73
C ASN A 68 0.68 -2.36 -32.22
N SER A 69 0.49 -2.51 -30.91
CA SER A 69 -0.80 -2.92 -30.37
C SER A 69 -1.74 -1.72 -30.36
N GLY A 70 -2.87 -1.81 -31.07
CA GLY A 70 -3.93 -0.81 -31.00
C GLY A 70 -4.62 -0.77 -29.63
N SER A 71 -5.87 -0.29 -29.57
CA SER A 71 -6.59 -0.07 -28.30
C SER A 71 -6.96 -1.34 -27.51
N LEU A 72 -6.78 -2.54 -28.07
CA LEU A 72 -7.10 -3.82 -27.44
C LEU A 72 -5.83 -4.64 -27.32
N VAL A 73 -5.20 -4.56 -26.14
CA VAL A 73 -4.03 -5.36 -25.79
C VAL A 73 -4.51 -6.54 -24.97
N ASP A 74 -4.26 -7.75 -25.47
CA ASP A 74 -4.60 -8.98 -24.77
C ASP A 74 -3.49 -9.39 -23.78
N PHE A 75 -3.78 -10.43 -22.98
CA PHE A 75 -2.81 -10.95 -22.02
C PHE A 75 -1.52 -11.41 -22.69
N SER A 76 -1.60 -12.06 -23.86
CA SER A 76 -0.45 -12.59 -24.59
C SER A 76 0.52 -11.47 -24.96
N THR A 77 0.01 -10.35 -25.48
CA THR A 77 0.83 -9.20 -25.87
C THR A 77 1.56 -8.58 -24.67
N LEU A 78 0.85 -8.42 -23.54
CA LEU A 78 1.44 -7.93 -22.29
C LEU A 78 2.48 -8.91 -21.73
N PHE A 79 2.19 -10.21 -21.80
CA PHE A 79 3.09 -11.26 -21.33
C PHE A 79 4.37 -11.31 -22.17
N GLU A 80 4.27 -11.17 -23.48
CA GLU A 80 5.42 -11.07 -24.39
C GLU A 80 6.28 -9.85 -24.07
N ALA A 81 5.67 -8.67 -23.88
CA ALA A 81 6.39 -7.46 -23.48
C ALA A 81 7.11 -7.64 -22.13
N ALA A 82 6.41 -8.22 -21.14
CA ALA A 82 6.99 -8.51 -19.84
C ALA A 82 8.08 -9.59 -19.88
N SER A 83 8.10 -10.41 -20.94
CA SER A 83 9.07 -11.49 -21.15
C SER A 83 10.31 -11.04 -21.93
N GLU A 84 10.34 -9.82 -22.46
CA GLU A 84 11.53 -9.28 -23.12
C GLU A 84 12.74 -9.30 -22.18
N THR A 85 13.90 -9.72 -22.69
CA THR A 85 15.12 -9.90 -21.88
C THR A 85 15.55 -8.63 -21.15
N SER A 86 15.43 -7.47 -21.82
CA SER A 86 15.73 -6.16 -21.23
C SER A 86 14.78 -5.84 -20.08
N PHE A 87 13.49 -6.13 -20.24
CA PHE A 87 12.47 -5.92 -19.21
C PHE A 87 12.69 -6.83 -18.01
N ASN A 88 12.94 -8.12 -18.25
CA ASN A 88 13.25 -9.08 -17.20
C ASN A 88 14.51 -8.68 -16.41
N ALA A 89 15.58 -8.30 -17.10
CA ALA A 89 16.80 -7.84 -16.47
C ALA A 89 16.58 -6.59 -15.59
N TRP A 90 15.76 -5.66 -16.08
CA TRP A 90 15.40 -4.45 -15.34
C TRP A 90 14.59 -4.75 -14.07
N ILE A 91 13.51 -5.54 -14.14
CA ILE A 91 12.72 -5.89 -12.95
C ILE A 91 13.57 -6.66 -11.93
N VAL A 92 14.43 -7.57 -12.37
CA VAL A 92 15.34 -8.30 -11.47
C VAL A 92 16.32 -7.34 -10.79
N ALA A 93 16.87 -6.37 -11.53
CA ALA A 93 17.79 -5.38 -10.97
C ALA A 93 17.09 -4.48 -9.93
N VAL A 94 15.88 -4.00 -10.22
CA VAL A 94 15.09 -3.19 -9.28
C VAL A 94 14.78 -3.97 -8.01
N ARG A 95 14.28 -5.21 -8.13
CA ARG A 95 13.97 -6.06 -6.97
C ARG A 95 15.20 -6.29 -6.11
N ARG A 96 16.34 -6.60 -6.72
CA ARG A 96 17.58 -6.84 -5.98
C ARG A 96 18.09 -5.58 -5.30
N ALA A 97 17.95 -4.42 -5.94
CA ALA A 97 18.35 -3.16 -5.34
C ALA A 97 17.50 -2.80 -4.11
N LEU A 98 16.17 -3.00 -4.19
CA LEU A 98 15.27 -2.87 -3.03
C LEU A 98 15.65 -3.86 -1.92
N HIS A 99 15.91 -5.12 -2.27
CA HIS A 99 16.31 -6.15 -1.31
C HIS A 99 17.62 -5.84 -0.58
N GLN A 100 18.59 -5.23 -1.28
CA GLN A 100 19.89 -4.88 -0.71
C GLN A 100 19.82 -3.71 0.27
N TRP A 101 18.80 -2.86 0.15
CA TRP A 101 18.64 -1.66 0.97
C TRP A 101 17.24 -1.61 1.59
N PRO A 102 16.90 -2.61 2.43
CA PRO A 102 15.59 -2.65 3.08
C PRO A 102 15.47 -1.50 4.09
N GLU A 103 14.26 -0.98 4.21
CA GLU A 103 13.91 0.05 5.21
C GLU A 103 12.61 -0.34 5.91
N THR A 104 12.59 -0.26 7.23
CA THR A 104 11.44 -0.65 8.05
C THR A 104 10.32 0.38 8.03
N ALA A 105 9.15 -0.02 8.56
CA ALA A 105 7.95 0.79 8.67
C ALA A 105 8.22 2.26 9.03
N TYR A 106 7.70 3.18 8.22
CA TYR A 106 7.82 4.64 8.31
C TYR A 106 9.24 5.22 8.11
N ASN A 107 10.23 4.41 7.72
CA ASN A 107 11.60 4.85 7.44
C ASN A 107 12.02 4.62 5.99
N GLU A 108 11.07 4.35 5.10
CA GLU A 108 11.25 3.90 3.71
C GLU A 108 11.70 5.03 2.75
N TYR A 109 12.53 5.96 3.21
CA TYR A 109 12.93 7.14 2.45
C TYR A 109 13.72 6.82 1.17
N ARG A 110 14.69 5.88 1.22
CA ARG A 110 15.46 5.45 0.04
C ARG A 110 14.57 4.66 -0.91
N THR A 111 13.76 3.75 -0.38
CA THR A 111 12.80 2.97 -1.18
C THR A 111 11.87 3.91 -1.94
N SER A 112 11.32 4.91 -1.26
CA SER A 112 10.44 5.89 -1.87
C SER A 112 11.14 6.79 -2.87
N ALA A 113 12.38 7.19 -2.59
CA ALA A 113 13.20 7.93 -3.55
C ALA A 113 13.45 7.14 -4.83
N LEU A 114 13.72 5.84 -4.71
CA LEU A 114 13.90 4.96 -5.86
C LEU A 114 12.61 4.83 -6.67
N ILE A 115 11.47 4.55 -6.01
CA ILE A 115 10.17 4.44 -6.68
C ILE A 115 9.85 5.75 -7.41
N HIS A 116 10.01 6.89 -6.75
CA HIS A 116 9.79 8.21 -7.35
C HIS A 116 10.68 8.43 -8.58
N LYS A 117 11.99 8.14 -8.48
CA LYS A 117 12.94 8.25 -9.59
C LYS A 117 12.50 7.42 -10.80
N LEU A 118 12.11 6.15 -10.58
CA LEU A 118 11.71 5.25 -11.66
C LEU A 118 10.40 5.69 -12.31
N LEU A 119 9.40 6.10 -11.53
CA LEU A 119 8.12 6.62 -12.06
C LEU A 119 8.29 7.94 -12.81
N LYS A 120 9.17 8.84 -12.32
CA LYS A 120 9.52 10.08 -13.01
C LYS A 120 10.21 9.80 -14.34
N ALA A 121 11.12 8.81 -14.39
CA ALA A 121 11.75 8.38 -15.64
C ALA A 121 10.74 7.79 -16.65
N MET A 122 9.61 7.24 -16.18
CA MET A 122 8.49 6.79 -17.00
C MET A 122 7.53 7.93 -17.41
N ASN A 123 7.76 9.17 -16.97
CA ASN A 123 6.81 10.29 -17.12
C ASN A 123 5.44 10.01 -16.48
N VAL A 124 5.40 9.26 -15.38
CA VAL A 124 4.17 9.00 -14.60
C VAL A 124 3.95 10.13 -13.59
N ARG A 125 2.71 10.60 -13.46
CA ARG A 125 2.34 11.62 -12.45
C ARG A 125 2.43 10.99 -11.07
N VAL A 126 3.25 11.54 -10.18
CA VAL A 126 3.46 11.03 -8.82
C VAL A 126 3.23 12.12 -7.79
N THR A 127 2.55 11.75 -6.70
CA THR A 127 2.47 12.51 -5.46
C THR A 127 3.11 11.69 -4.35
N THR A 128 4.12 12.26 -3.70
CA THR A 128 4.84 11.67 -2.57
C THR A 128 4.30 12.15 -1.23
N GLY A 129 4.81 11.63 -0.12
CA GLY A 129 4.46 12.13 1.21
C GLY A 129 3.21 11.49 1.83
N TRP A 130 2.74 10.35 1.30
CA TRP A 130 1.53 9.66 1.81
C TRP A 130 1.84 8.74 2.99
N GLY A 131 0.83 8.38 3.76
CA GLY A 131 0.94 7.41 4.86
C GLY A 131 1.68 7.99 6.06
N THR A 132 1.39 9.24 6.43
CA THR A 132 1.99 9.90 7.59
C THR A 132 1.65 9.13 8.87
N ASN A 133 2.65 8.79 9.67
CA ASN A 133 2.42 8.13 10.96
C ASN A 133 1.76 9.10 11.94
N THR A 134 0.48 8.88 12.25
CA THR A 134 -0.27 9.66 13.22
C THR A 134 -0.60 8.87 14.49
N ILE A 135 0.05 7.73 14.74
CA ILE A 135 -0.22 6.91 15.92
C ILE A 135 0.20 7.68 17.18
N GLY A 136 -0.72 7.75 18.15
CA GLY A 136 -0.49 8.46 19.42
C GLY A 136 -0.67 9.98 19.35
N MET A 137 -1.02 10.53 18.20
CA MET A 137 -1.34 11.96 18.03
C MET A 137 -2.81 12.26 18.34
N SER A 138 -3.09 13.47 18.81
CA SER A 138 -4.45 14.02 18.82
C SER A 138 -4.95 14.29 17.39
N GLU A 139 -6.25 14.48 17.21
CA GLU A 139 -6.84 14.72 15.88
C GLU A 139 -6.29 15.98 15.20
N GLU A 140 -6.06 17.07 15.94
CA GLU A 140 -5.49 18.30 15.39
C GLU A 140 -4.00 18.13 15.02
N GLU A 141 -3.22 17.43 15.83
CA GLU A 141 -1.82 17.10 15.49
C GLU A 141 -1.75 16.21 14.24
N ALA A 142 -2.61 15.18 14.17
CA ALA A 142 -2.70 14.29 13.02
C ALA A 142 -3.08 15.05 11.74
N LYS A 143 -4.02 16.00 11.83
CA LYS A 143 -4.43 16.86 10.71
C LYS A 143 -3.27 17.73 10.22
N ILE A 144 -2.53 18.35 11.13
CA ILE A 144 -1.34 19.15 10.79
C ILE A 144 -0.26 18.26 10.16
N ALA A 145 0.01 17.09 10.72
CA ALA A 145 1.00 16.15 10.21
C ALA A 145 0.66 15.66 8.79
N ARG A 146 -0.58 15.22 8.54
CA ARG A 146 -1.05 14.82 7.21
C ARG A 146 -0.94 15.95 6.18
N ALA A 147 -1.24 17.19 6.59
CA ALA A 147 -1.13 18.35 5.71
C ALA A 147 0.33 18.65 5.28
N ARG A 148 1.33 18.27 6.10
CA ARG A 148 2.75 18.44 5.78
C ARG A 148 3.30 17.41 4.79
N ARG A 149 2.57 16.32 4.54
CA ARG A 149 2.94 15.29 3.55
C ARG A 149 4.33 14.71 3.85
N GLU A 150 4.51 14.24 5.07
CA GLU A 150 5.80 13.76 5.59
C GLU A 150 5.90 12.23 5.62
N GLY A 151 4.87 11.51 5.16
CA GLY A 151 4.92 10.06 5.03
C GLY A 151 5.87 9.59 3.92
N THR A 152 6.16 8.30 3.93
CA THR A 152 7.06 7.65 2.96
C THR A 152 6.29 7.06 1.77
N GLY A 153 4.97 6.91 1.85
CA GLY A 153 4.15 6.38 0.77
C GLY A 153 4.08 7.26 -0.48
N LEU A 154 3.78 6.63 -1.61
CA LEU A 154 3.62 7.30 -2.91
C LEU A 154 2.31 6.88 -3.57
N VAL A 155 1.72 7.82 -4.30
CA VAL A 155 0.61 7.53 -5.20
C VAL A 155 0.97 8.04 -6.58
N ALA A 156 0.81 7.19 -7.58
CA ALA A 156 1.03 7.52 -8.98
C ALA A 156 -0.25 7.36 -9.79
N GLU A 157 -0.39 8.10 -10.89
CA GLU A 157 -1.54 8.00 -11.77
C GLU A 157 -1.12 7.87 -13.24
N ILE A 158 -1.71 6.89 -13.92
CA ILE A 158 -1.60 6.65 -15.36
C ILE A 158 -3.01 6.75 -15.97
N GLY A 159 -3.13 7.41 -17.12
CA GLY A 159 -4.39 7.58 -17.83
C GLY A 159 -4.93 9.00 -17.75
N THR A 160 -6.23 9.12 -17.98
CA THR A 160 -6.90 10.40 -18.28
C THR A 160 -7.09 11.32 -17.08
N GLY A 161 -6.91 10.82 -15.84
CA GLY A 161 -7.29 11.54 -14.62
C GLY A 161 -8.81 11.64 -14.42
N LYS A 162 -9.60 10.84 -15.14
CA LYS A 162 -11.06 10.77 -15.06
C LYS A 162 -11.51 9.37 -14.62
N GLU A 163 -12.78 9.26 -14.27
CA GLU A 163 -13.44 7.99 -13.99
C GLU A 163 -13.50 7.10 -15.26
N PRO A 164 -13.52 5.76 -15.11
CA PRO A 164 -13.42 5.02 -13.85
C PRO A 164 -12.00 5.04 -13.27
N CYS A 165 -11.86 4.90 -11.95
CA CYS A 165 -10.56 4.76 -11.30
C CYS A 165 -10.37 3.38 -10.67
N VAL A 166 -9.31 2.68 -11.08
CA VAL A 166 -8.89 1.39 -10.51
C VAL A 166 -7.53 1.55 -9.85
N ALA A 167 -7.41 1.10 -8.60
CA ALA A 167 -6.17 1.14 -7.86
C ALA A 167 -5.44 -0.21 -7.88
N LEU A 168 -4.12 -0.14 -8.02
CA LEU A 168 -3.20 -1.28 -7.84
C LEU A 168 -2.27 -0.96 -6.68
N ARG A 169 -2.19 -1.83 -5.67
CA ARG A 169 -1.46 -1.58 -4.42
C ARG A 169 -0.30 -2.55 -4.24
N ALA A 170 0.84 -2.01 -3.82
CA ALA A 170 1.99 -2.74 -3.28
C ALA A 170 2.44 -2.10 -1.96
N ASP A 171 2.89 -2.92 -1.03
CA ASP A 171 3.62 -2.52 0.18
C ASP A 171 5.11 -2.34 -0.12
N ILE A 172 5.77 -1.49 0.67
CA ILE A 172 7.17 -1.08 0.44
C ILE A 172 8.10 -1.32 1.62
N ASP A 173 7.58 -1.62 2.81
CA ASP A 173 8.37 -1.72 4.03
C ASP A 173 9.07 -3.09 4.19
N ALA A 174 10.16 -3.09 4.93
CA ALA A 174 10.91 -4.28 5.32
C ALA A 174 10.71 -4.60 6.81
N LEU A 175 11.31 -5.71 7.26
CA LEU A 175 11.23 -6.19 8.63
C LEU A 175 12.57 -6.03 9.37
N PRO A 176 12.55 -5.84 10.71
CA PRO A 176 13.75 -5.80 11.55
C PRO A 176 14.28 -7.22 11.82
N ILE A 177 14.71 -7.91 10.76
CA ILE A 177 15.21 -9.29 10.79
C ILE A 177 16.61 -9.32 10.18
N PHE A 178 17.54 -10.03 10.83
CA PHE A 178 18.84 -10.33 10.25
C PHE A 178 18.70 -11.32 9.10
N GLU A 179 19.09 -10.90 7.89
CA GLU A 179 19.09 -11.81 6.75
C GLU A 179 20.17 -12.88 6.90
N ARG A 180 19.76 -14.15 6.80
CA ARG A 180 20.64 -15.34 6.88
C ARG A 180 20.80 -16.06 5.55
N THR A 181 20.25 -15.51 4.47
CA THR A 181 20.41 -16.11 3.13
C THR A 181 21.85 -15.92 2.64
N ASN A 182 22.28 -16.81 1.75
CA ASN A 182 23.57 -16.69 1.07
C ASN A 182 23.33 -16.35 -0.41
N VAL A 183 22.86 -15.13 -0.67
CA VAL A 183 22.58 -14.64 -2.03
C VAL A 183 23.41 -13.39 -2.35
N PRO A 184 23.80 -13.16 -3.62
CA PRO A 184 24.63 -12.01 -4.00
C PRO A 184 23.97 -10.64 -3.75
N PHE A 185 22.64 -10.62 -3.58
CA PHE A 185 21.84 -9.42 -3.36
C PHE A 185 21.31 -9.33 -1.92
N ARG A 186 21.94 -10.03 -0.97
CA ARG A 186 21.63 -9.93 0.46
C ARG A 186 21.60 -8.47 0.90
N SER A 187 20.70 -8.15 1.83
CA SER A 187 20.65 -6.90 2.58
C SER A 187 22.04 -6.47 3.04
N LYS A 188 22.35 -5.21 2.77
CA LYS A 188 23.54 -4.51 3.24
C LYS A 188 23.28 -3.76 4.55
N VAL A 189 22.04 -3.76 5.02
CA VAL A 189 21.62 -3.12 6.27
C VAL A 189 21.47 -4.19 7.33
N ASP A 190 22.42 -4.26 8.25
CA ASP A 190 22.40 -5.24 9.33
C ASP A 190 21.12 -5.12 10.16
N GLY A 191 20.48 -6.27 10.40
CA GLY A 191 19.24 -6.36 11.17
C GLY A 191 17.98 -5.97 10.39
N GLN A 192 18.05 -5.70 9.09
CA GLN A 192 16.88 -5.42 8.25
C GLN A 192 16.87 -6.31 7.01
N MET A 193 15.67 -6.77 6.61
CA MET A 193 15.47 -7.66 5.46
C MET A 193 14.05 -7.55 4.92
N HIS A 194 13.90 -7.57 3.59
CA HIS A 194 12.60 -7.85 2.96
C HIS A 194 12.26 -9.35 3.07
N ALA A 195 11.74 -9.75 4.23
CA ALA A 195 11.41 -11.15 4.52
C ALA A 195 9.97 -11.56 4.13
N CYS A 196 9.10 -10.58 3.83
CA CYS A 196 7.71 -10.81 3.40
C CYS A 196 7.50 -10.63 1.88
N GLY A 197 8.53 -10.18 1.15
CA GLY A 197 8.50 -10.03 -0.30
C GLY A 197 8.02 -8.66 -0.82
N HIS A 198 7.99 -7.62 0.02
CA HIS A 198 7.55 -6.27 -0.38
C HIS A 198 8.46 -5.63 -1.45
N ASP A 199 9.73 -6.03 -1.51
CA ASP A 199 10.64 -5.75 -2.63
C ASP A 199 10.13 -6.33 -3.96
N VAL A 200 9.53 -7.52 -3.92
CA VAL A 200 8.90 -8.15 -5.09
C VAL A 200 7.60 -7.44 -5.46
N HIS A 201 6.72 -7.16 -4.49
CA HIS A 201 5.45 -6.47 -4.74
C HIS A 201 5.67 -5.09 -5.36
N THR A 202 6.60 -4.30 -4.79
CA THR A 202 6.99 -2.99 -5.30
C THR A 202 7.51 -3.09 -6.74
N THR A 203 8.38 -4.06 -7.02
CA THR A 203 8.92 -4.28 -8.36
C THR A 203 7.84 -4.68 -9.36
N MET A 204 6.92 -5.57 -8.98
CA MET A 204 5.79 -5.98 -9.83
C MET A 204 4.91 -4.78 -10.18
N LEU A 205 4.63 -3.90 -9.21
CA LEU A 205 3.84 -2.70 -9.46
C LEU A 205 4.57 -1.67 -10.34
N LEU A 206 5.88 -1.50 -10.18
CA LEU A 206 6.72 -0.70 -11.08
C LEU A 206 6.74 -1.28 -12.50
N GLY A 207 6.80 -2.60 -12.64
CA GLY A 207 6.68 -3.28 -13.93
C GLY A 207 5.33 -3.04 -14.59
N ALA A 208 4.24 -3.18 -13.84
CA ALA A 208 2.90 -2.84 -14.30
C ALA A 208 2.82 -1.37 -14.74
N ALA A 209 3.43 -0.44 -13.98
CA ALA A 209 3.48 0.97 -14.34
C ALA A 209 4.15 1.19 -15.71
N ALA A 210 5.31 0.55 -15.94
CA ALA A 210 6.05 0.66 -17.19
C ALA A 210 5.23 0.16 -18.39
N LEU A 211 4.52 -0.97 -18.24
CA LEU A 211 3.65 -1.53 -19.29
C LEU A 211 2.42 -0.66 -19.53
N LEU A 212 1.69 -0.30 -18.47
CA LEU A 212 0.46 0.48 -18.56
C LEU A 212 0.71 1.89 -19.10
N LYS A 213 1.87 2.48 -18.81
CA LYS A 213 2.23 3.80 -19.33
C LYS A 213 2.37 3.81 -20.86
N GLN A 214 2.81 2.71 -21.47
CA GLN A 214 2.83 2.60 -22.94
C GLN A 214 1.42 2.53 -23.54
N LEU A 215 0.45 2.04 -22.77
CA LEU A 215 -0.96 1.94 -23.17
C LEU A 215 -1.78 3.18 -22.86
N GLU A 216 -1.22 4.15 -22.12
CA GLU A 216 -1.91 5.35 -21.66
C GLU A 216 -2.73 6.08 -22.73
N PRO A 217 -2.25 6.25 -24.00
CA PRO A 217 -3.02 6.93 -25.05
C PRO A 217 -4.36 6.24 -25.40
N HIS A 218 -4.50 4.96 -25.07
CA HIS A 218 -5.68 4.14 -25.37
C HIS A 218 -6.54 3.86 -24.14
N MET A 219 -6.19 4.41 -22.97
CA MET A 219 -6.91 4.14 -21.73
C MET A 219 -8.13 5.06 -21.58
N GLU A 220 -9.26 4.46 -21.22
CA GLU A 220 -10.44 5.16 -20.73
C GLU A 220 -10.47 5.05 -19.20
N GLY A 221 -10.25 6.16 -18.49
CA GLY A 221 -10.19 6.20 -17.03
C GLY A 221 -8.78 6.41 -16.47
N THR A 222 -8.57 5.99 -15.22
CA THR A 222 -7.35 6.23 -14.44
C THR A 222 -6.93 4.97 -13.69
N ILE A 223 -5.65 4.60 -13.80
CA ILE A 223 -5.02 3.63 -12.91
C ILE A 223 -4.25 4.37 -11.82
N ARG A 224 -4.60 4.11 -10.56
CA ARG A 224 -3.92 4.66 -9.38
C ARG A 224 -2.97 3.62 -8.79
N LEU A 225 -1.67 3.88 -8.85
CA LEU A 225 -0.65 3.02 -8.28
C LEU A 225 -0.38 3.47 -6.84
N ILE A 226 -0.56 2.58 -5.86
CA ILE A 226 -0.43 2.88 -4.44
C ILE A 226 0.77 2.11 -3.89
N PHE A 227 1.80 2.85 -3.48
CA PHE A 227 2.98 2.32 -2.82
C PHE A 227 2.86 2.63 -1.33
N GLN A 228 2.42 1.63 -0.57
CA GLN A 228 2.00 1.76 0.82
C GLN A 228 3.14 1.47 1.79
N PRO A 229 3.46 2.36 2.74
CA PRO A 229 4.42 2.09 3.80
C PRO A 229 3.81 1.23 4.91
N ALA A 230 4.67 0.78 5.82
CA ALA A 230 4.29 0.30 7.15
C ALA A 230 3.13 -0.74 7.17
N GLU A 231 3.18 -1.74 6.29
CA GLU A 231 2.22 -2.85 6.28
C GLU A 231 2.41 -3.78 7.49
N GLU A 232 3.65 -3.99 7.91
CA GLU A 232 4.11 -5.03 8.87
C GLU A 232 3.70 -4.77 10.34
N GLY A 233 2.53 -4.15 10.55
CA GLY A 233 1.96 -3.78 11.84
C GLY A 233 1.91 -2.26 12.09
N GLY A 234 2.49 -1.45 11.21
CA GLY A 234 2.50 0.00 11.35
C GLY A 234 1.18 0.68 10.94
N GLY A 235 0.33 0.00 10.16
CA GLY A 235 -0.99 0.51 9.77
C GLY A 235 -0.96 1.55 8.66
N GLY A 236 0.03 1.53 7.76
CA GLY A 236 0.14 2.53 6.70
C GLY A 236 -1.07 2.59 5.74
N ALA A 237 -1.78 1.48 5.54
CA ALA A 237 -3.05 1.45 4.80
C ALA A 237 -4.10 2.38 5.42
N LEU A 238 -4.22 2.36 6.75
CA LEU A 238 -5.13 3.22 7.50
C LEU A 238 -4.71 4.68 7.32
N MET A 239 -3.42 4.97 7.46
CA MET A 239 -2.90 6.34 7.29
C MET A 239 -3.21 6.89 5.91
N MET A 240 -2.92 6.14 4.84
CA MET A 240 -3.22 6.54 3.46
C MET A 240 -4.74 6.69 3.20
N ARG A 241 -5.57 5.84 3.81
CA ARG A 241 -7.03 5.97 3.71
C ARG A 241 -7.52 7.28 4.32
N GLU A 242 -7.06 7.61 5.53
CA GLU A 242 -7.45 8.85 6.22
C GLU A 242 -6.92 10.11 5.52
N GLU A 243 -5.80 9.99 4.81
CA GLU A 243 -5.30 11.07 3.94
C GLU A 243 -6.10 11.21 2.63
N GLY A 244 -7.01 10.29 2.33
CA GLY A 244 -7.94 10.39 1.21
C GLY A 244 -7.47 9.75 -0.11
N VAL A 245 -6.49 8.84 -0.09
CA VAL A 245 -5.98 8.18 -1.32
C VAL A 245 -7.09 7.53 -2.16
N LEU A 246 -8.11 6.98 -1.48
CA LEU A 246 -9.22 6.29 -2.13
C LEU A 246 -10.36 7.22 -2.57
N THR A 247 -10.46 8.41 -1.97
CA THR A 247 -11.60 9.32 -2.15
C THR A 247 -11.25 10.58 -2.94
N MET A 248 -9.97 10.90 -3.11
CA MET A 248 -9.52 11.99 -3.98
C MET A 248 -9.97 11.75 -5.42
N ALA A 249 -10.32 12.82 -6.13
CA ALA A 249 -10.89 12.73 -7.47
C ALA A 249 -9.85 12.26 -8.52
N PRO A 250 -10.18 11.27 -9.39
CA PRO A 250 -11.40 10.46 -9.37
C PRO A 250 -11.37 9.42 -8.22
N PRO A 251 -12.49 9.19 -7.52
CA PRO A 251 -12.55 8.21 -6.43
C PRO A 251 -12.29 6.79 -6.96
N VAL A 252 -11.60 5.98 -6.17
CA VAL A 252 -11.29 4.58 -6.54
C VAL A 252 -12.56 3.74 -6.48
N GLU A 253 -12.89 3.06 -7.58
CA GLU A 253 -14.02 2.13 -7.65
C GLU A 253 -13.62 0.70 -7.26
N PHE A 254 -12.42 0.27 -7.69
CA PHE A 254 -11.88 -1.05 -7.42
C PHE A 254 -10.43 -0.94 -7.02
N ILE A 255 -10.00 -1.75 -6.05
CA ILE A 255 -8.60 -1.88 -5.66
C ILE A 255 -8.16 -3.34 -5.75
N PHE A 256 -7.01 -3.56 -6.35
CA PHE A 256 -6.35 -4.86 -6.42
C PHE A 256 -5.04 -4.80 -5.65
N GLY A 257 -4.74 -5.88 -4.93
CA GLY A 257 -3.46 -6.13 -4.31
C GLY A 257 -3.08 -7.59 -4.52
N MET A 258 -1.79 -7.89 -4.39
CA MET A 258 -1.27 -9.25 -4.45
C MET A 258 -0.24 -9.45 -3.35
N HIS A 259 -0.04 -10.71 -2.96
CA HIS A 259 1.02 -11.10 -2.06
C HIS A 259 1.70 -12.34 -2.64
N VAL A 260 3.03 -12.36 -2.69
CA VAL A 260 3.78 -13.56 -3.08
C VAL A 260 3.52 -14.67 -2.07
N ALA A 261 3.30 -15.88 -2.57
CA ALA A 261 3.03 -17.05 -1.74
C ALA A 261 4.08 -18.12 -2.05
N PRO A 262 5.11 -18.31 -1.21
CA PRO A 262 6.19 -19.28 -1.47
C PRO A 262 5.72 -20.72 -1.65
N ALA A 263 4.52 -21.05 -1.15
CA ALA A 263 3.91 -22.38 -1.28
C ALA A 263 3.16 -22.59 -2.60
N LEU A 264 2.91 -21.55 -3.39
CA LEU A 264 2.26 -21.65 -4.70
C LEU A 264 3.32 -21.74 -5.82
N PRO A 265 3.14 -22.62 -6.82
CA PRO A 265 4.01 -22.66 -7.99
C PRO A 265 4.03 -21.32 -8.74
N THR A 266 5.18 -20.99 -9.32
CA THR A 266 5.29 -19.82 -10.20
C THR A 266 4.38 -19.97 -11.42
N GLY A 267 3.64 -18.92 -11.74
CA GLY A 267 2.65 -18.90 -12.83
C GLY A 267 1.22 -19.17 -12.35
N GLU A 268 1.02 -19.53 -11.09
CA GLU A 268 -0.31 -19.71 -10.50
C GLU A 268 -0.75 -18.52 -9.66
N LEU A 269 -2.06 -18.23 -9.69
CA LEU A 269 -2.71 -17.22 -8.85
C LEU A 269 -3.83 -17.88 -8.06
N ALA A 270 -3.78 -17.77 -6.73
CA ALA A 270 -4.87 -18.22 -5.87
C ALA A 270 -5.75 -17.04 -5.46
N THR A 271 -7.07 -17.19 -5.66
CA THR A 271 -8.06 -16.18 -5.23
C THR A 271 -9.26 -16.85 -4.58
N ARG A 272 -10.02 -16.09 -3.80
CA ARG A 272 -11.33 -16.52 -3.27
C ARG A 272 -12.25 -15.32 -3.08
N LYS A 273 -13.54 -15.56 -3.22
CA LYS A 273 -14.57 -14.58 -2.84
C LYS A 273 -14.76 -14.57 -1.33
N GLY A 274 -15.00 -13.38 -0.77
CA GLY A 274 -15.23 -13.19 0.67
C GLY A 274 -13.93 -12.96 1.43
N ALA A 275 -13.95 -13.14 2.76
CA ALA A 275 -12.75 -13.00 3.59
C ALA A 275 -11.64 -13.88 3.04
N MET A 276 -10.37 -13.46 2.99
CA MET A 276 -9.23 -14.29 2.54
C MET A 276 -8.21 -14.47 3.65
N MET A 277 -7.96 -13.42 4.42
CA MET A 277 -7.07 -13.40 5.60
C MET A 277 -7.88 -13.19 6.89
N ALA A 278 -7.31 -13.58 8.02
CA ALA A 278 -7.93 -13.38 9.33
C ALA A 278 -7.79 -11.93 9.81
N ALA A 279 -8.76 -11.44 10.59
CA ALA A 279 -8.60 -10.20 11.33
C ALA A 279 -7.70 -10.45 12.55
N ALA A 280 -6.80 -9.50 12.85
CA ALA A 280 -5.95 -9.53 14.04
C ALA A 280 -6.38 -8.47 15.04
N THR A 281 -6.28 -8.79 16.33
CA THR A 281 -6.51 -7.84 17.43
C THR A 281 -5.56 -8.16 18.58
N GLN A 282 -5.25 -7.15 19.40
CA GLN A 282 -4.44 -7.30 20.61
C GLN A 282 -5.27 -6.81 21.80
N TYR A 283 -5.18 -7.52 22.92
CA TYR A 283 -5.82 -7.11 24.17
C TYR A 283 -4.84 -7.29 25.33
N GLY A 284 -4.80 -6.31 26.23
CA GLY A 284 -4.04 -6.37 27.47
C GLY A 284 -4.98 -6.62 28.64
N THR A 285 -4.61 -7.53 29.54
CA THR A 285 -5.32 -7.75 30.80
C THR A 285 -4.45 -7.27 31.96
N HIS A 286 -5.01 -6.38 32.79
CA HIS A 286 -4.35 -5.97 34.02
C HIS A 286 -5.00 -6.71 35.19
N VAL A 287 -4.21 -7.52 35.89
CA VAL A 287 -4.66 -8.32 37.03
C VAL A 287 -4.11 -7.68 38.30
N SER A 288 -4.98 -7.15 39.14
CA SER A 288 -4.60 -6.59 40.44
C SER A 288 -5.17 -7.44 41.59
N SER A 289 -4.33 -7.74 42.59
CA SER A 289 -4.77 -8.37 43.83
C SER A 289 -5.08 -7.32 44.89
N HIS A 290 -6.17 -7.51 45.63
CA HIS A 290 -6.46 -6.73 46.84
C HIS A 290 -6.14 -7.56 48.09
N TYR A 291 -5.15 -7.13 48.88
CA TYR A 291 -4.83 -7.75 50.15
C TYR A 291 -5.74 -7.19 51.27
N SER A 292 -6.61 -8.04 51.83
CA SER A 292 -7.41 -7.69 53.01
C SER A 292 -6.68 -8.19 54.27
N ALA A 293 -6.16 -7.26 55.07
CA ALA A 293 -5.37 -7.53 56.28
C ALA A 293 -6.17 -8.12 57.47
N LYS A 294 -7.33 -8.75 57.24
CA LYS A 294 -8.17 -9.32 58.32
C LYS A 294 -7.64 -10.62 58.91
N ARG A 295 -6.61 -11.25 58.32
CA ARG A 295 -5.85 -12.35 58.94
C ARG A 295 -4.36 -12.15 58.70
N ARG A 296 -3.62 -11.82 59.76
CA ARG A 296 -2.15 -11.87 59.77
C ARG A 296 -1.71 -13.33 59.69
N PHE A 297 -1.56 -13.85 58.47
CA PHE A 297 -0.64 -14.96 58.26
C PHE A 297 0.74 -14.32 58.07
N ALA A 298 1.63 -14.51 59.05
CA ALA A 298 2.95 -13.89 59.09
C ALA A 298 3.87 -14.23 57.90
N ASP A 299 3.45 -15.11 56.99
CA ASP A 299 4.23 -15.58 55.83
C ASP A 299 3.44 -15.68 54.51
N ALA A 300 2.26 -15.08 54.41
CA ALA A 300 1.46 -15.19 53.18
C ALA A 300 1.92 -14.20 52.10
N ARG A 301 2.86 -14.62 51.23
CA ARG A 301 3.06 -13.96 49.93
C ARG A 301 1.72 -13.99 49.15
N PRO A 302 1.24 -12.88 48.59
CA PRO A 302 0.01 -12.88 47.80
C PRO A 302 0.17 -13.82 46.62
N ARG A 303 -0.63 -14.89 46.57
CA ARG A 303 -0.67 -15.82 45.44
C ARG A 303 -1.72 -15.35 44.46
N VAL A 304 -1.29 -14.84 43.31
CA VAL A 304 -2.17 -14.59 42.16
C VAL A 304 -2.35 -15.93 41.45
N PHE A 305 -3.55 -16.51 41.52
CA PHE A 305 -3.89 -17.70 40.76
C PHE A 305 -4.40 -17.29 39.38
N LEU A 306 -3.52 -17.34 38.38
CA LEU A 306 -3.85 -17.18 36.97
C LEU A 306 -3.75 -18.55 36.30
N GLY A 307 -4.88 -19.05 35.78
CA GLY A 307 -4.95 -20.18 34.83
C GLY A 307 -3.94 -21.31 35.05
N GLY A 308 -4.27 -22.27 35.92
CA GLY A 308 -3.68 -23.62 35.93
C GLY A 308 -2.20 -23.77 36.30
N SER A 309 -1.41 -22.69 36.41
CA SER A 309 0.02 -22.79 36.74
C SER A 309 0.37 -21.87 37.89
N VAL A 310 0.90 -22.45 38.98
CA VAL A 310 1.47 -21.68 40.09
C VAL A 310 2.82 -21.17 39.64
N ILE A 311 2.96 -19.85 39.49
CA ILE A 311 4.27 -19.20 39.34
C ILE A 311 4.85 -19.07 40.77
N PRO A 312 5.99 -19.70 41.09
CA PRO A 312 6.59 -19.67 42.43
C PRO A 312 7.16 -18.30 42.84
#